data_AF-A0A6P8UN55-F1
#
_entry.id   AF-A0A6P8UN55-F1
#
_cell.length_a   1.000
_cell.length_b   1.000
_cell.length_c   1.000
_cell.angle_alpha   90.00
_cell.angle_beta   90.00
_cell.angle_gamma   90.00
#
_symmetry.space_group_name_H-M   'P 1'
#
loop_
_entity.id
_entity.type
_entity.pdbx_description
1 polymer ?
#
loop_
_entity_poly.entity_id
_entity_poly.type
_entity_poly.pdbx_seq_one_letter_code
_entity_poly.pdbx_strand_id
1 'polypeptide(L)'
;MYQAGQIREALLEVRETTADPVVRVEAQSLAEEIGSYRFIICTTIWYDILYKIQHVSKLMQSPSMQLDVAVDLLKKTGDSLTCYRRTGFSDAQTTAKEMCEEMNVESVLKQKRLRSTKRQFGYESPDEPIDDALKKMEITFFNVVVDTALSSLDEIFQHLEEVNDKFGVLINFPTTSNEELPKHCQTLSSALTHDGQPDIDGRELAAEMQNVPHLPSKKMTNMELLTFLHEKKLTEMYPNLWVALRISATLPVTVAAAERSFSKLKLVKTYLRASMGQERLSGLSIISINHVVSKQLSYDDVIDHFASRKARRVRLR
;
A
#
# COMPACT_ATOMS: atom_id res chain seq x y z
N MET A 1 -6.35 14.56 14.45
CA MET A 1 -5.82 15.93 14.53
C MET A 1 -6.58 16.77 15.57
N TYR A 2 -7.91 16.75 15.57
CA TYR A 2 -8.81 17.41 16.53
C TYR A 2 -8.65 17.07 18.04
N GLN A 3 -7.70 16.20 18.41
CA GLN A 3 -7.42 15.84 19.80
C GLN A 3 -6.08 16.41 20.29
N ALA A 4 -5.33 17.16 19.46
CA ALA A 4 -4.02 17.68 19.83
C ALA A 4 -4.07 18.54 21.11
N GLY A 5 -5.11 19.37 21.26
CA GLY A 5 -5.35 20.15 22.48
C GLY A 5 -5.58 19.27 23.71
N GLN A 6 -6.45 18.27 23.60
CA GLN A 6 -6.74 17.32 24.69
C GLN A 6 -5.50 16.52 25.10
N ILE A 7 -4.68 16.10 24.13
CA ILE A 7 -3.42 15.38 24.40
C ILE A 7 -2.43 16.29 25.12
N ARG A 8 -2.32 17.56 24.69
CA ARG A 8 -1.46 18.54 25.34
C ARG A 8 -1.92 18.83 26.77
N GLU A 9 -3.21 19.00 26.99
CA GLU A 9 -3.78 19.19 28.34
C GLU A 9 -3.52 17.98 29.24
N ALA A 10 -3.75 16.76 28.74
CA ALA A 10 -3.46 15.54 29.49
C ALA A 10 -1.97 15.42 29.87
N LEU A 11 -1.05 15.81 28.98
CA LEU A 11 0.39 15.83 29.29
C LEU A 11 0.75 16.88 30.35
N LEU A 12 0.10 18.05 30.32
CA LEU A 12 0.27 19.07 31.36
C LEU A 12 -0.30 18.59 32.71
N GLU A 13 -1.41 17.85 32.71
CA GLU A 13 -1.95 17.24 33.93
C GLU A 13 -1.00 16.18 34.51
N VAL A 14 -0.43 15.32 33.65
CA VAL A 14 0.58 14.31 34.07
C VAL A 14 1.79 14.98 34.70
N ARG A 15 2.23 16.12 34.16
CA ARG A 15 3.34 16.92 34.73
C ARG A 15 3.06 17.36 36.17
N GLU A 16 1.85 17.84 36.45
CA GLU A 16 1.45 18.34 37.77
C GLU A 16 1.21 17.22 38.79
N THR A 17 0.72 16.06 38.33
CA THR A 17 0.29 14.96 39.20
C THR A 17 1.42 13.97 39.53
N THR A 18 2.42 13.83 38.65
CA THR A 18 3.49 12.85 38.86
C THR A 18 4.51 13.29 39.93
N ALA A 19 4.93 12.34 40.76
CA ALA A 19 6.02 12.52 41.72
C ALA A 19 7.41 12.23 41.10
N ASP A 20 7.45 11.51 39.98
CA ASP A 20 8.70 11.15 39.31
C ASP A 20 9.24 12.35 38.51
N PRO A 21 10.44 12.86 38.81
CA PRO A 21 11.02 14.00 38.11
C PRO A 21 11.29 13.71 36.63
N VAL A 22 11.57 12.46 36.24
CA VAL A 22 11.84 12.09 34.84
C VAL A 22 10.55 12.21 34.03
N VAL A 23 9.48 11.57 34.51
CA VAL A 23 8.16 11.61 33.87
C VAL A 23 7.65 13.05 33.76
N ARG A 24 7.91 13.88 34.78
CA ARG A 24 7.54 15.30 34.78
C ARG A 24 8.21 16.07 33.64
N VAL A 25 9.52 15.89 33.46
CA VAL A 25 10.30 16.58 32.42
C VAL A 25 9.89 16.09 31.04
N GLU A 26 9.72 14.78 30.86
CA GLU A 26 9.27 14.19 29.59
C GLU A 26 7.88 14.70 29.19
N ALA A 27 6.92 14.66 30.10
CA ALA A 27 5.56 15.15 29.86
C ALA A 27 5.55 16.64 29.46
N GLN A 28 6.38 17.46 30.13
CA GLN A 28 6.55 18.87 29.77
C GLN A 28 7.10 19.03 28.35
N SER A 29 8.18 18.31 28.02
CA SER A 29 8.79 18.40 26.69
C SER A 29 7.84 18.00 25.56
N LEU A 30 7.03 16.96 25.78
CA LEU A 30 6.05 16.49 24.79
C LEU A 30 4.90 17.47 24.63
N ALA A 31 4.42 18.06 25.73
CA ALA A 31 3.38 19.08 25.70
C ALA A 31 3.83 20.34 24.94
N GLU A 32 5.10 20.74 25.10
CA GLU A 32 5.71 21.85 24.35
C GLU A 32 5.86 21.53 22.86
N GLU A 33 6.27 20.31 22.51
CA GLU A 33 6.46 19.91 21.11
C GLU A 33 5.12 19.79 20.37
N ILE A 34 4.11 19.15 20.97
CA ILE A 34 2.75 19.03 20.40
C ILE A 34 2.12 20.42 20.27
N GLY A 35 2.37 21.29 21.25
CA GLY A 35 1.98 22.69 21.24
C GLY A 35 2.90 23.58 20.41
N SER A 36 3.74 23.06 19.52
CA SER A 36 4.58 23.87 18.64
C SER A 36 3.92 24.05 17.27
N TYR A 37 4.01 25.26 16.73
CA TYR A 37 3.46 25.56 15.39
C TYR A 37 4.06 24.65 14.29
N ARG A 38 5.35 24.30 14.41
CA ARG A 38 6.01 23.37 13.49
C ARG A 38 5.35 21.99 13.52
N PHE A 39 5.13 21.42 14.71
CA PHE A 39 4.53 20.09 14.85
C PHE A 39 3.12 20.06 14.26
N ILE A 40 2.33 21.11 14.50
CA ILE A 40 0.96 21.23 14.00
C ILE A 40 0.97 21.25 12.47
N ILE A 41 1.77 22.13 11.82
CA ILE A 41 1.89 22.15 10.35
C ILE A 41 2.32 20.78 9.82
N CYS A 42 3.36 20.17 10.40
CA CYS A 42 3.83 18.85 9.98
C CYS A 42 2.71 17.81 10.04
N THR A 43 1.93 17.82 11.13
CA THR A 43 0.83 16.89 11.34
C THR A 43 -0.32 17.14 10.38
N THR A 44 -0.63 18.39 10.03
CA THR A 44 -1.65 18.73 9.01
C THR A 44 -1.25 18.16 7.66
N ILE A 45 0.00 18.41 7.25
CA ILE A 45 0.52 17.93 5.96
C ILE A 45 0.46 16.41 5.90
N TRP A 46 0.93 15.72 6.96
CA TRP A 46 0.84 14.27 7.03
C TRP A 46 -0.59 13.77 6.97
N TYR A 47 -1.52 14.41 7.67
CA TYR A 47 -2.92 14.03 7.64
C TYR A 47 -3.51 14.16 6.24
N ASP A 48 -3.29 15.29 5.55
CA ASP A 48 -3.83 15.53 4.22
C ASP A 48 -3.33 14.50 3.19
N ILE A 49 -2.02 14.21 3.22
CA ILE A 49 -1.39 13.21 2.33
C ILE A 49 -1.97 11.82 2.64
N LEU A 50 -1.94 11.41 3.91
CA LEU A 50 -2.42 10.08 4.31
C LEU A 50 -3.91 9.91 4.05
N TYR A 51 -4.71 10.97 4.24
CA TYR A 51 -6.15 10.91 3.97
C TYR A 51 -6.43 10.65 2.49
N LYS A 52 -5.73 11.35 1.58
CA LYS A 52 -5.85 11.13 0.13
C LYS A 52 -5.44 9.70 -0.25
N ILE A 53 -4.31 9.21 0.27
CA ILE A 53 -3.81 7.86 -0.01
C ILE A 53 -4.72 6.77 0.58
N GLN A 54 -5.27 7.00 1.78
CA GLN A 54 -6.04 6.00 2.52
C GLN A 54 -7.31 5.56 1.79
N HIS A 55 -7.97 6.47 1.08
CA HIS A 55 -9.16 6.13 0.30
C HIS A 55 -8.84 5.10 -0.79
N VAL A 56 -7.77 5.32 -1.54
CA VAL A 56 -7.34 4.38 -2.59
C VAL A 56 -6.78 3.10 -1.98
N SER A 57 -5.99 3.19 -0.91
CA SER A 57 -5.49 2.00 -0.21
C SER A 57 -6.64 1.07 0.21
N LYS A 58 -7.72 1.61 0.80
CA LYS A 58 -8.90 0.82 1.17
C LYS A 58 -9.62 0.21 -0.02
N LEU A 59 -9.81 0.98 -1.09
CA LEU A 59 -10.48 0.48 -2.29
C LEU A 59 -9.65 -0.63 -2.94
N MET A 60 -8.35 -0.42 -3.09
CA MET A 60 -7.42 -1.42 -3.62
C MET A 60 -7.49 -2.71 -2.80
N GLN A 61 -7.60 -2.64 -1.47
CA GLN A 61 -7.73 -3.85 -0.64
C GLN A 61 -9.01 -4.68 -0.85
N SER A 62 -9.97 -4.22 -1.68
CA SER A 62 -11.19 -4.97 -1.99
C SER A 62 -10.88 -6.25 -2.79
N PRO A 63 -11.48 -7.40 -2.44
CA PRO A 63 -11.31 -8.66 -3.20
C PRO A 63 -11.91 -8.60 -4.60
N SER A 64 -12.80 -7.63 -4.87
CA SER A 64 -13.42 -7.41 -6.17
C SER A 64 -12.75 -6.31 -7.01
N MET A 65 -11.56 -5.86 -6.60
CA MET A 65 -10.85 -4.78 -7.31
C MET A 65 -10.41 -5.24 -8.71
N GLN A 66 -10.78 -4.46 -9.72
CA GLN A 66 -10.36 -4.68 -11.12
C GLN A 66 -9.14 -3.81 -11.45
N LEU A 67 -8.34 -4.29 -12.40
CA LEU A 67 -7.06 -3.68 -12.76
C LEU A 67 -7.23 -2.30 -13.40
N ASP A 68 -8.18 -2.15 -14.32
CA ASP A 68 -8.52 -0.89 -15.00
C ASP A 68 -9.00 0.19 -14.00
N VAL A 69 -9.86 -0.21 -13.06
CA VAL A 69 -10.34 0.67 -11.98
C VAL A 69 -9.20 1.07 -11.04
N ALA A 70 -8.29 0.15 -10.72
CA ALA A 70 -7.13 0.45 -9.88
C ALA A 70 -6.19 1.47 -10.53
N VAL A 71 -5.92 1.33 -11.83
CA VAL A 71 -5.11 2.28 -12.62
C VAL A 71 -5.75 3.67 -12.60
N ASP A 72 -7.06 3.78 -12.89
CA ASP A 72 -7.77 5.06 -12.86
C ASP A 72 -7.76 5.73 -11.45
N LEU A 73 -7.95 4.95 -10.39
CA LEU A 73 -7.90 5.45 -9.00
C LEU A 73 -6.52 5.97 -8.61
N LEU A 74 -5.45 5.28 -8.99
CA LEU A 74 -4.09 5.72 -8.72
C LEU A 74 -3.76 7.00 -9.47
N LYS A 75 -4.15 7.08 -10.76
CA LYS A 75 -3.98 8.30 -11.55
C LYS A 75 -4.66 9.51 -10.91
N LYS A 76 -5.93 9.37 -10.52
CA LYS A 76 -6.68 10.42 -9.81
C LYS A 76 -6.03 10.84 -8.49
N THR A 77 -5.39 9.91 -7.80
CA THR A 77 -4.68 10.19 -6.54
C THR A 77 -3.37 10.94 -6.78
N GLY A 78 -2.61 10.53 -7.80
CA GLY A 78 -1.43 11.25 -8.26
C GLY A 78 -1.76 12.68 -8.67
N ASP A 79 -2.83 12.88 -9.44
CA ASP A 79 -3.32 14.21 -9.81
C ASP A 79 -3.71 15.05 -8.58
N SER A 80 -4.38 14.43 -7.60
CA SER A 80 -4.78 15.10 -6.35
C SER A 80 -3.58 15.54 -5.51
N LEU A 81 -2.54 14.70 -5.41
CA LEU A 81 -1.30 15.02 -4.70
C LEU A 81 -0.46 16.05 -5.45
N THR A 82 -0.45 16.01 -6.78
CA THR A 82 0.19 17.03 -7.62
C THR A 82 -0.47 18.40 -7.44
N CYS A 83 -1.80 18.42 -7.35
CA CYS A 83 -2.53 19.63 -7.00
C CYS A 83 -2.19 20.10 -5.57
N TYR A 84 -2.19 19.18 -4.61
CA TYR A 84 -1.81 19.47 -3.23
C TYR A 84 -0.39 20.03 -3.13
N ARG A 85 0.56 19.52 -3.91
CA ARG A 85 1.94 20.03 -4.00
C ARG A 85 2.02 21.52 -4.37
N ARG A 86 1.01 22.06 -5.08
CA ARG A 86 1.00 23.47 -5.54
C ARG A 86 0.39 24.43 -4.53
N THR A 87 -0.67 24.03 -3.84
CA THR A 87 -1.44 24.94 -2.95
C THR A 87 -1.47 24.49 -1.50
N GLY A 88 -1.24 23.21 -1.24
CA GLY A 88 -1.48 22.54 0.04
C GLY A 88 -0.65 23.08 1.20
N PHE A 89 0.52 23.67 0.95
CA PHE A 89 1.29 24.29 2.02
C PHE A 89 0.59 25.50 2.63
N SER A 90 -0.04 26.34 1.80
CA SER A 90 -0.81 27.50 2.28
C SER A 90 -2.07 27.07 3.01
N ASP A 91 -2.73 26.03 2.52
CA ASP A 91 -3.93 25.45 3.13
C ASP A 91 -3.60 24.83 4.50
N ALA A 92 -2.51 24.05 4.57
CA ALA A 92 -2.01 23.45 5.81
C ALA A 92 -1.57 24.52 6.81
N GLN A 93 -0.96 25.62 6.35
CA GLN A 93 -0.59 26.75 7.19
C GLN A 93 -1.83 27.42 7.81
N THR A 94 -2.87 27.65 7.02
CA THR A 94 -4.12 28.28 7.48
C THR A 94 -4.77 27.42 8.55
N THR A 95 -4.94 26.13 8.26
CA THR A 95 -5.49 25.14 9.22
C THR A 95 -4.64 25.07 10.50
N ALA A 96 -3.31 25.10 10.38
CA ALA A 96 -2.44 25.06 11.55
C ALA A 96 -2.52 26.32 12.42
N LYS A 97 -2.76 27.50 11.82
CA LYS A 97 -2.96 28.75 12.57
C LYS A 97 -4.25 28.70 13.38
N GLU A 98 -5.35 28.27 12.77
CA GLU A 98 -6.64 28.09 13.45
C GLU A 98 -6.50 27.14 14.66
N MET A 99 -5.80 26.02 14.47
CA MET A 99 -5.50 25.10 15.57
C MET A 99 -4.59 25.67 16.67
N CYS A 100 -3.62 26.51 16.31
CA CYS A 100 -2.80 27.22 17.30
C CYS A 100 -3.64 28.20 18.13
N GLU A 101 -4.56 28.92 17.50
CA GLU A 101 -5.48 29.84 18.17
C GLU A 101 -6.37 29.09 19.16
N GLU A 102 -6.96 27.96 18.75
CA GLU A 102 -7.76 27.09 19.64
C GLU A 102 -6.96 26.61 20.86
N MET A 103 -5.67 26.33 20.69
CA MET A 103 -4.80 25.84 21.77
C MET A 103 -4.10 26.94 22.58
N ASN A 104 -4.37 28.23 22.29
CA ASN A 104 -3.65 29.37 22.86
C ASN A 104 -2.12 29.23 22.72
N VAL A 105 -1.66 28.81 21.54
CA VAL A 105 -0.26 28.62 21.16
C VAL A 105 0.17 29.73 20.20
N GLU A 106 1.38 30.25 20.39
CA GLU A 106 1.96 31.21 19.45
C GLU A 106 2.30 30.54 18.10
N SER A 107 1.71 31.06 17.01
CA SER A 107 1.90 30.55 15.65
C SER A 107 3.21 31.02 15.00
N VAL A 108 4.34 30.85 15.69
CA VAL A 108 5.66 31.31 15.25
C VAL A 108 6.63 30.14 15.14
N LEU A 109 7.35 30.08 14.02
CA LEU A 109 8.45 29.12 13.85
C LEU A 109 9.69 29.61 14.59
N LYS A 110 10.16 28.83 15.57
CA LYS A 110 11.43 29.11 16.26
C LYS A 110 12.59 29.05 15.27
N GLN A 111 13.18 30.20 14.93
CA GLN A 111 14.35 30.27 14.05
C GLN A 111 15.62 29.88 14.82
N LYS A 112 16.35 28.87 14.33
CA LYS A 112 17.69 28.56 14.84
C LYS A 112 18.68 29.54 14.20
N ARG A 113 19.30 30.41 15.01
CA ARG A 113 20.32 31.35 14.56
C ARG A 113 21.43 30.61 13.80
N LEU A 114 21.65 30.99 12.54
CA LEU A 114 22.76 30.46 11.75
C LEU A 114 24.06 31.11 12.26
N ARG A 115 25.06 30.29 12.61
CA ARG A 115 26.40 30.78 12.95
C ARG A 115 27.14 31.05 11.65
N SER A 116 27.40 32.32 11.34
CA SER A 116 28.28 32.69 10.24
C SER A 116 29.73 32.73 10.72
N THR A 117 30.62 32.04 10.02
CA THR A 117 32.07 32.12 10.22
C THR A 117 32.65 32.94 9.09
N LYS A 118 33.45 33.97 9.41
CA LYS A 118 34.08 34.85 8.41
C LYS A 118 34.98 34.02 7.48
N ARG A 119 34.71 34.04 6.18
CA ARG A 119 35.55 33.42 5.13
C ARG A 119 36.28 34.51 4.34
N GLN A 120 37.48 34.20 3.84
CA GLN A 120 38.38 35.18 3.23
C GLN A 120 38.07 35.44 1.74
N PHE A 121 37.42 34.48 1.06
CA PHE A 121 37.16 34.55 -0.38
C PHE A 121 35.66 34.54 -0.69
N GLY A 122 35.22 35.44 -1.57
CA GLY A 122 33.80 35.60 -1.93
C GLY A 122 33.21 34.41 -2.71
N TYR A 123 34.04 33.63 -3.40
CA TYR A 123 33.61 32.42 -4.13
C TYR A 123 33.46 31.18 -3.22
N GLU A 124 33.87 31.26 -1.94
CA GLU A 124 33.62 30.23 -0.93
C GLU A 124 32.36 30.51 -0.10
N SER A 125 31.59 31.52 -0.51
CA SER A 125 30.32 31.86 0.12
C SER A 125 29.35 30.70 -0.09
N PRO A 126 28.77 30.13 0.97
CA PRO A 126 27.67 29.17 0.79
C PRO A 126 26.50 29.86 0.08
N ASP A 127 25.68 29.08 -0.61
CA ASP A 127 24.41 29.55 -1.18
C ASP A 127 23.65 30.36 -0.13
N GLU A 128 23.01 31.46 -0.57
CA GLU A 128 22.27 32.34 0.32
C GLU A 128 21.25 31.54 1.13
N PRO A 129 21.36 31.54 2.47
CA PRO A 129 20.43 30.79 3.29
C PRO A 129 19.02 31.37 3.14
N ILE A 130 18.03 30.48 3.00
CA ILE A 130 16.63 30.89 3.03
C ILE A 130 16.32 31.49 4.41
N ASP A 131 16.16 32.82 4.46
CA ASP A 131 15.90 33.57 5.69
C ASP A 131 14.46 33.39 6.20
N ASP A 132 13.51 33.10 5.32
CA ASP A 132 12.13 32.80 5.71
C ASP A 132 11.99 31.35 6.21
N ALA A 133 11.69 31.21 7.50
CA ALA A 133 11.47 29.92 8.15
C ALA A 133 10.32 29.12 7.52
N LEU A 134 9.28 29.80 7.04
CA LEU A 134 8.13 29.16 6.39
C LEU A 134 8.53 28.64 5.02
N LYS A 135 9.16 29.47 4.18
CA LYS A 135 9.68 29.03 2.87
C LYS A 135 10.70 27.90 3.01
N LYS A 136 11.55 27.96 4.04
CA LYS A 136 12.49 26.87 4.34
C LYS A 136 11.75 25.57 4.68
N MET A 137 10.69 25.63 5.48
CA MET A 137 9.88 24.46 5.81
C MET A 137 9.12 23.92 4.59
N GLU A 138 8.59 24.80 3.73
CA GLU A 138 7.95 24.44 2.47
C GLU A 138 8.91 23.62 1.59
N ILE A 139 10.15 24.10 1.41
CA ILE A 139 11.12 23.47 0.52
C ILE A 139 11.72 22.19 1.14
N THR A 140 12.14 22.25 2.40
CA THR A 140 12.91 21.15 3.04
C THR A 140 12.05 20.04 3.62
N PHE A 141 10.77 20.30 3.90
CA PHE A 141 9.86 19.32 4.48
C PHE A 141 8.67 19.07 3.55
N PHE A 142 7.84 20.08 3.28
CA PHE A 142 6.58 19.87 2.55
C PHE A 142 6.81 19.29 1.15
N ASN A 143 7.63 19.96 0.33
CA ASN A 143 7.95 19.49 -1.02
C ASN A 143 8.57 18.08 -0.98
N VAL A 144 9.53 17.85 -0.08
CA VAL A 144 10.20 16.55 0.04
C VAL A 144 9.20 15.43 0.37
N VAL A 145 8.30 15.65 1.33
CA VAL A 145 7.32 14.63 1.75
C VAL A 145 6.29 14.36 0.64
N VAL A 146 5.77 15.42 0.01
CA VAL A 146 4.80 15.28 -1.09
C VAL A 146 5.45 14.63 -2.32
N ASP A 147 6.66 15.04 -2.68
CA ASP A 147 7.41 14.48 -3.82
C ASP A 147 7.79 13.02 -3.58
N THR A 148 8.14 12.65 -2.34
CA THR A 148 8.38 11.24 -1.99
C THR A 148 7.10 10.43 -2.15
N ALA A 149 5.96 10.94 -1.67
CA ALA A 149 4.67 10.26 -1.82
C ALA A 149 4.25 10.13 -3.29
N LEU A 150 4.47 11.15 -4.11
CA LEU A 150 4.22 11.13 -5.55
C LEU A 150 5.11 10.10 -6.25
N SER A 151 6.42 10.12 -6.01
CA SER A 151 7.37 9.16 -6.60
C SER A 151 6.99 7.72 -6.27
N SER A 152 6.63 7.43 -5.01
CA SER A 152 6.20 6.09 -4.61
C SER A 152 4.89 5.66 -5.27
N LEU A 153 3.95 6.59 -5.49
CA LEU A 153 2.70 6.29 -6.20
C LEU A 153 2.93 6.10 -7.69
N ASP A 154 3.80 6.88 -8.31
CA ASP A 154 4.16 6.77 -9.72
C ASP A 154 4.83 5.43 -10.03
N GLU A 155 5.73 4.96 -9.16
CA GLU A 155 6.33 3.63 -9.28
C GLU A 155 5.26 2.52 -9.27
N ILE A 156 4.32 2.59 -8.32
CA ILE A 156 3.21 1.61 -8.24
C ILE A 156 2.30 1.71 -9.47
N PHE A 157 2.03 2.93 -9.94
CA PHE A 157 1.20 3.18 -11.12
C PHE A 157 1.83 2.59 -12.37
N GLN A 158 3.12 2.84 -12.62
CA GLN A 158 3.85 2.30 -13.78
C GLN A 158 3.80 0.77 -13.80
N HIS A 159 4.04 0.13 -12.66
CA HIS A 159 3.96 -1.34 -12.57
C HIS A 159 2.56 -1.87 -12.87
N LEU A 160 1.51 -1.22 -12.39
CA LEU A 160 0.13 -1.64 -12.67
C LEU A 160 -0.29 -1.35 -14.11
N GLU A 161 0.19 -0.25 -14.70
CA GLU A 161 -0.02 0.09 -16.11
C GLU A 161 0.62 -0.97 -17.01
N GLU A 162 1.87 -1.37 -16.76
CA GLU A 162 2.54 -2.47 -17.49
C GLU A 162 1.78 -3.80 -17.40
N VAL A 163 1.19 -4.10 -16.24
CA VAL A 163 0.35 -5.30 -16.07
C VAL A 163 -0.97 -5.13 -16.81
N ASN A 164 -1.56 -3.93 -16.80
CA ASN A 164 -2.79 -3.62 -17.50
C ASN A 164 -2.63 -3.68 -19.02
N ASP A 165 -1.49 -3.27 -19.56
CA ASP A 165 -1.20 -3.39 -21.00
C ASP A 165 -1.15 -4.84 -21.47
N LYS A 166 -0.69 -5.75 -20.58
CA LYS A 166 -0.61 -7.19 -20.86
C LYS A 166 -1.93 -7.91 -20.64
N PHE A 167 -2.57 -7.70 -19.48
CA PHE A 167 -3.74 -8.46 -19.02
C PHE A 167 -5.08 -7.75 -19.21
N GLY A 168 -5.08 -6.44 -19.51
CA GLY A 168 -6.29 -5.62 -19.63
C GLY A 168 -7.22 -6.07 -20.76
N VAL A 169 -6.71 -6.81 -21.75
CA VAL A 169 -7.52 -7.44 -22.80
C VAL A 169 -8.58 -8.38 -22.22
N LEU A 170 -8.31 -9.06 -21.10
CA LEU A 170 -9.26 -9.97 -20.45
C LEU A 170 -10.47 -9.25 -19.85
N ILE A 171 -10.35 -7.95 -19.57
CA ILE A 171 -11.41 -7.11 -19.03
C ILE A 171 -12.12 -6.36 -20.17
N ASN A 172 -11.34 -5.83 -21.12
CA ASN A 172 -11.83 -4.87 -22.11
C ASN A 172 -12.27 -5.49 -23.44
N PHE A 173 -12.04 -6.79 -23.68
CA PHE A 173 -12.39 -7.46 -24.95
C PHE A 173 -13.84 -7.26 -25.43
N PRO A 174 -14.89 -7.08 -24.59
CA PRO A 174 -16.24 -6.80 -25.08
C PRO A 174 -16.38 -5.41 -25.74
N THR A 175 -15.43 -4.51 -25.49
CA THR A 175 -15.40 -3.13 -25.99
C THR A 175 -14.29 -2.87 -27.00
N THR A 176 -13.28 -3.75 -27.09
CA THR A 176 -12.14 -3.62 -27.99
C THR A 176 -12.53 -3.90 -29.44
N SER A 177 -11.94 -3.15 -30.37
CA SER A 177 -12.09 -3.39 -31.82
C SER A 177 -11.58 -4.78 -32.23
N ASN A 178 -12.26 -5.42 -33.19
CA ASN A 178 -11.83 -6.69 -33.78
C ASN A 178 -10.43 -6.63 -34.43
N GLU A 179 -9.97 -5.45 -34.85
CA GLU A 179 -8.64 -5.28 -35.45
C GLU A 179 -7.52 -5.21 -34.39
N GLU A 180 -7.85 -4.75 -33.18
CA GLU A 180 -6.91 -4.56 -32.09
C GLU A 180 -6.84 -5.77 -31.17
N LEU A 181 -7.93 -6.53 -31.05
CA LEU A 181 -8.03 -7.69 -30.18
C LEU A 181 -6.92 -8.73 -30.41
N PRO A 182 -6.57 -9.14 -31.66
CA PRO A 182 -5.51 -10.12 -31.89
C PRO A 182 -4.14 -9.63 -31.44
N LYS A 183 -3.87 -8.32 -31.57
CA LYS A 183 -2.60 -7.72 -31.14
C LYS A 183 -2.45 -7.81 -29.62
N HIS A 184 -3.50 -7.44 -28.89
CA HIS A 184 -3.51 -7.52 -27.43
C HIS A 184 -3.42 -8.97 -26.93
N CYS A 185 -4.11 -9.91 -27.58
CA CYS A 185 -4.00 -11.34 -27.23
C CYS A 185 -2.59 -11.89 -27.50
N GLN A 186 -1.92 -11.43 -28.56
CA GLN A 186 -0.53 -11.80 -28.83
C GLN A 186 0.43 -11.24 -27.77
N THR A 187 0.21 -10.01 -27.32
CA THR A 187 0.98 -9.41 -26.20
C THR A 187 0.83 -10.25 -24.93
N LEU A 188 -0.39 -10.68 -24.59
CA LEU A 188 -0.64 -11.53 -23.44
C LEU A 188 0.04 -12.90 -23.56
N SER A 189 -0.09 -13.57 -24.71
CA SER A 189 0.58 -14.85 -24.98
C SER A 189 2.10 -14.75 -24.83
N SER A 190 2.69 -13.66 -25.32
CA SER A 190 4.14 -13.40 -25.20
C SER A 190 4.55 -13.14 -23.74
N ALA A 191 3.69 -12.48 -22.96
CA ALA A 191 3.93 -12.25 -21.52
C ALA A 191 3.81 -13.55 -20.70
N LEU A 192 3.00 -14.51 -21.16
CA LEU A 192 2.79 -15.82 -20.54
C LEU A 192 3.64 -16.91 -21.22
N THR A 193 4.90 -16.59 -21.52
CA THR A 193 5.84 -17.54 -22.11
C THR A 193 6.97 -17.84 -21.13
N HIS A 194 7.17 -19.11 -20.81
CA HIS A 194 8.27 -19.59 -20.00
C HIS A 194 9.13 -20.57 -20.81
N ASP A 195 10.44 -20.39 -20.84
CA ASP A 195 11.39 -21.22 -21.61
C ASP A 195 11.01 -21.44 -23.10
N GLY A 196 10.37 -20.44 -23.71
CA GLY A 196 9.95 -20.50 -25.12
C GLY A 196 8.68 -21.33 -25.37
N GLN A 197 7.99 -21.77 -24.31
CA GLN A 197 6.67 -22.39 -24.38
C GLN A 197 5.62 -21.40 -23.86
N PRO A 198 4.68 -20.93 -24.71
CA PRO A 198 3.58 -20.08 -24.26
C PRO A 198 2.53 -20.93 -23.55
N ASP A 199 2.01 -20.42 -22.42
CA ASP A 199 0.90 -21.06 -21.69
C ASP A 199 -0.44 -20.97 -22.46
N ILE A 200 -0.55 -20.00 -23.38
CA ILE A 200 -1.74 -19.76 -24.20
C ILE A 200 -1.37 -19.37 -25.64
N ASP A 201 -2.19 -19.75 -26.61
CA ASP A 201 -2.08 -19.27 -27.99
C ASP A 201 -2.88 -17.98 -28.18
N GLY A 202 -2.19 -16.88 -28.53
CA GLY A 202 -2.81 -15.57 -28.70
C GLY A 202 -3.82 -15.48 -29.85
N ARG A 203 -3.67 -16.28 -30.91
CA ARG A 203 -4.61 -16.30 -32.04
C ARG A 203 -5.87 -17.07 -31.68
N GLU A 204 -5.69 -18.23 -31.04
CA GLU A 204 -6.82 -19.01 -30.55
C GLU A 204 -7.59 -18.23 -29.47
N LEU A 205 -6.89 -17.56 -28.55
CA LEU A 205 -7.51 -16.70 -27.55
C LEU A 205 -8.39 -15.60 -28.19
N ALA A 206 -7.89 -14.94 -29.23
CA ALA A 206 -8.66 -13.91 -29.93
C ALA A 206 -9.92 -14.49 -30.59
N ALA A 207 -9.81 -15.67 -31.21
CA ALA A 207 -10.95 -16.37 -31.80
C ALA A 207 -11.95 -16.82 -30.72
N GLU A 208 -11.46 -17.33 -29.59
CA GLU A 208 -12.26 -17.70 -28.42
C GLU A 208 -13.05 -16.49 -27.91
N MET A 209 -12.39 -15.36 -27.67
CA MET A 209 -12.99 -14.11 -27.19
C MET A 209 -14.09 -13.57 -28.12
N GLN A 210 -13.90 -13.67 -29.43
CA GLN A 210 -14.91 -13.25 -30.42
C GLN A 210 -16.15 -14.16 -30.41
N ASN A 211 -15.98 -15.43 -30.07
CA ASN A 211 -17.04 -16.44 -30.07
C ASN A 211 -17.63 -16.67 -28.67
N VAL A 212 -17.28 -15.86 -27.67
CA VAL A 212 -17.90 -15.96 -26.33
C VAL A 212 -19.40 -15.67 -26.46
N PRO A 213 -20.29 -16.52 -25.91
CA PRO A 213 -21.72 -16.27 -25.95
C PRO A 213 -22.08 -14.94 -25.29
N HIS A 214 -23.27 -14.41 -25.58
CA HIS A 214 -23.74 -13.17 -24.96
C HIS A 214 -23.61 -13.24 -23.44
N LEU A 215 -22.68 -12.44 -22.92
CA LEU A 215 -22.41 -12.33 -21.50
C LEU A 215 -23.64 -11.73 -20.80
N PRO A 216 -24.00 -12.21 -19.59
CA PRO A 216 -25.12 -11.67 -18.81
C PRO A 216 -24.98 -10.17 -18.52
N SER A 217 -23.75 -9.67 -18.42
CA SER A 217 -23.41 -8.27 -18.23
C SER A 217 -22.25 -7.88 -19.14
N LYS A 218 -22.30 -6.66 -19.69
CA LYS A 218 -21.17 -6.06 -20.44
C LYS A 218 -20.00 -5.65 -19.55
N LYS A 219 -20.19 -5.62 -18.23
CA LYS A 219 -19.17 -5.31 -17.23
C LYS A 219 -19.17 -6.42 -16.17
N MET A 220 -18.53 -7.53 -16.49
CA MET A 220 -18.25 -8.60 -15.52
C MET A 220 -16.81 -8.50 -15.07
N THR A 221 -16.55 -8.83 -13.81
CA THR A 221 -15.19 -9.01 -13.31
C THR A 221 -14.58 -10.31 -13.86
N ASN A 222 -13.25 -10.40 -13.89
CA ASN A 222 -12.56 -11.64 -14.32
C ASN A 222 -13.01 -12.85 -13.50
N MET A 223 -13.30 -12.67 -12.21
CA MET A 223 -13.79 -13.72 -11.32
C MET A 223 -15.22 -14.15 -11.65
N GLU A 224 -16.11 -13.21 -11.98
CA GLU A 224 -17.45 -13.53 -12.45
C GLU A 224 -17.39 -14.25 -13.80
N LEU A 225 -16.50 -13.84 -14.70
CA LEU A 225 -16.35 -14.49 -16.01
C LEU A 225 -15.82 -15.92 -15.85
N LEU A 226 -14.85 -16.11 -14.96
CA LEU A 226 -14.33 -17.42 -14.61
C LEU A 226 -15.43 -18.33 -14.02
N THR A 227 -16.21 -17.83 -13.06
CA THR A 227 -17.31 -18.62 -12.48
C THR A 227 -18.39 -18.96 -13.51
N PHE A 228 -18.74 -18.03 -14.40
CA PHE A 228 -19.68 -18.28 -15.50
C PHE A 228 -19.20 -19.40 -16.44
N LEU A 229 -17.94 -19.37 -16.87
CA LEU A 229 -17.36 -20.41 -17.74
C LEU A 229 -17.39 -21.78 -17.07
N HIS A 230 -17.11 -21.84 -15.77
CA HIS A 230 -17.18 -23.07 -15.00
C HIS A 230 -18.62 -23.60 -14.89
N GLU A 231 -19.58 -22.75 -14.51
CA GLU A 231 -20.98 -23.15 -14.31
C GLU A 231 -21.63 -23.65 -15.60
N LYS A 232 -21.29 -23.04 -16.73
CA LYS A 232 -21.80 -23.42 -18.05
C LYS A 232 -21.03 -24.57 -18.71
N LYS A 233 -20.00 -25.12 -18.05
CA LYS A 233 -19.12 -26.17 -18.58
C LYS A 233 -18.49 -25.81 -19.93
N LEU A 234 -18.11 -24.55 -20.08
CA LEU A 234 -17.54 -24.00 -21.32
C LEU A 234 -16.00 -24.08 -21.35
N THR A 235 -15.39 -24.75 -20.37
CA THR A 235 -13.93 -24.84 -20.23
C THR A 235 -13.24 -25.54 -21.40
N GLU A 236 -13.89 -26.52 -22.02
CA GLU A 236 -13.35 -27.21 -23.21
C GLU A 236 -13.51 -26.39 -24.50
N MET A 237 -14.48 -25.46 -24.52
CA MET A 237 -14.75 -24.62 -25.69
C MET A 237 -13.88 -23.36 -25.72
N TYR A 238 -13.43 -22.90 -24.54
CA TYR A 238 -12.57 -21.71 -24.38
C TYR A 238 -11.36 -22.01 -23.48
N PRO A 239 -10.47 -22.95 -23.87
CA PRO A 239 -9.35 -23.37 -23.05
C PRO A 239 -8.33 -22.24 -22.81
N ASN A 240 -8.00 -21.44 -23.83
CA ASN A 240 -7.01 -20.36 -23.68
C ASN A 240 -7.57 -19.24 -22.78
N LEU A 241 -8.83 -18.86 -22.96
CA LEU A 241 -9.51 -17.87 -22.13
C LEU A 241 -9.60 -18.33 -20.67
N TRP A 242 -9.93 -19.61 -20.46
CA TRP A 242 -9.98 -20.20 -19.12
C TRP A 242 -8.64 -20.14 -18.40
N VAL A 243 -7.54 -20.52 -19.08
CA VAL A 243 -6.19 -20.46 -18.51
C VAL A 243 -5.79 -19.01 -18.23
N ALA A 244 -6.00 -18.10 -19.17
CA ALA A 244 -5.68 -16.68 -19.02
C ALA A 244 -6.41 -16.03 -17.84
N LEU A 245 -7.71 -16.33 -17.67
CA LEU A 245 -8.50 -15.81 -16.55
C LEU A 245 -8.00 -16.35 -15.21
N ARG A 246 -7.65 -17.64 -15.12
CA ARG A 246 -7.07 -18.23 -13.90
C ARG A 246 -5.74 -17.60 -13.53
N ILE A 247 -4.87 -17.39 -14.52
CA ILE A 247 -3.58 -16.72 -14.28
C ILE A 247 -3.83 -15.29 -13.81
N SER A 248 -4.73 -14.53 -14.47
CA SER A 248 -5.03 -13.16 -14.06
C SER A 248 -5.60 -13.08 -12.63
N ALA A 249 -6.43 -14.06 -12.22
CA ALA A 249 -6.96 -14.13 -10.86
C ALA A 249 -5.89 -14.39 -9.79
N THR A 250 -4.73 -14.91 -10.17
CA THR A 250 -3.59 -15.10 -9.26
C THR A 250 -2.65 -13.89 -9.20
N LEU A 251 -2.82 -12.91 -10.10
CA LEU A 251 -1.99 -11.71 -10.07
C LEU A 251 -2.30 -10.88 -8.83
N PRO A 252 -1.28 -10.50 -8.05
CA PRO A 252 -1.48 -9.57 -6.95
C PRO A 252 -1.66 -8.16 -7.53
N VAL A 253 -2.89 -7.79 -7.87
CA VAL A 253 -3.23 -6.39 -8.17
C VAL A 253 -2.98 -5.50 -6.93
N THR A 254 -2.87 -6.12 -5.73
CA THR A 254 -2.77 -5.41 -4.45
C THR A 254 -1.75 -6.08 -3.53
N VAL A 255 -0.92 -5.27 -2.85
CA VAL A 255 0.07 -5.73 -1.86
C VAL A 255 -0.59 -6.09 -0.51
N ALA A 256 -1.90 -5.88 -0.38
CA ALA A 256 -2.70 -6.06 0.83
C ALA A 256 -2.56 -7.45 1.48
N ALA A 257 -2.47 -8.51 0.68
CA ALA A 257 -2.29 -9.87 1.18
C ALA A 257 -0.89 -10.07 1.79
N ALA A 258 0.13 -9.46 1.18
CA ALA A 258 1.50 -9.46 1.70
C ALA A 258 1.59 -8.64 2.99
N GLU A 259 0.96 -7.46 3.06
CA GLU A 259 0.92 -6.63 4.27
C GLU A 259 0.21 -7.32 5.45
N ARG A 260 -0.93 -7.97 5.19
CA ARG A 260 -1.60 -8.83 6.19
C ARG A 260 -0.68 -9.94 6.69
N SER A 261 0.10 -10.54 5.78
CA SER A 261 1.07 -11.58 6.13
C SER A 261 2.20 -11.03 7.01
N PHE A 262 2.73 -9.85 6.72
CA PHE A 262 3.73 -9.18 7.56
C PHE A 262 3.18 -8.78 8.93
N SER A 263 1.94 -8.31 9.01
CA SER A 263 1.27 -8.02 10.28
C SER A 263 1.13 -9.26 11.16
N LYS A 264 0.76 -10.41 10.57
CA LYS A 264 0.76 -11.70 11.28
C LYS A 264 2.16 -12.15 11.66
N LEU A 265 3.14 -11.96 10.79
CA LEU A 265 4.53 -12.33 11.06
C LEU A 265 5.10 -11.54 12.24
N LYS A 266 4.73 -10.26 12.41
CA LYS A 266 5.09 -9.44 13.59
C LYS A 266 4.56 -10.03 14.90
N LEU A 267 3.39 -10.67 14.88
CA LEU A 267 2.83 -11.36 16.05
C LEU A 267 3.53 -12.71 16.33
N VAL A 268 3.96 -13.40 15.28
CA VAL A 268 4.63 -14.71 15.39
C VAL A 268 6.10 -14.55 15.82
N LYS A 269 6.81 -13.59 15.22
CA LYS A 269 8.22 -13.29 15.46
C LYS A 269 8.37 -12.16 16.49
N THR A 270 8.27 -12.53 17.75
CA THR A 270 8.53 -11.61 18.88
C THR A 270 9.98 -11.73 19.36
N TYR A 271 10.45 -10.74 20.13
CA TYR A 271 11.79 -10.73 20.73
C TYR A 271 12.09 -12.04 21.51
N LEU A 272 11.12 -12.51 22.31
CA LEU A 272 11.23 -13.76 23.08
C LEU A 272 11.28 -15.03 22.21
N ARG A 273 10.94 -14.93 20.93
CA ARG A 273 10.91 -16.04 19.96
C ARG A 273 11.91 -15.86 18.82
N ALA A 274 12.88 -14.95 18.98
CA ALA A 274 13.84 -14.58 17.93
C ALA A 274 14.78 -15.73 17.52
N SER A 275 14.96 -16.75 18.37
CA SER A 275 15.82 -17.91 18.10
C SER A 275 15.15 -19.04 17.30
N MET A 276 13.91 -18.85 16.80
CA MET A 276 13.23 -19.89 16.02
C MET A 276 13.85 -20.07 14.63
N GLY A 277 13.99 -21.32 14.19
CA GLY A 277 14.44 -21.65 12.83
C GLY A 277 13.44 -21.21 11.76
N GLN A 278 13.94 -20.94 10.54
CA GLN A 278 13.15 -20.40 9.43
C GLN A 278 11.98 -21.29 9.02
N GLU A 279 12.16 -22.61 9.04
CA GLU A 279 11.10 -23.58 8.71
C GLU A 279 9.90 -23.44 9.68
N ARG A 280 10.18 -23.36 10.98
CA ARG A 280 9.16 -23.19 12.01
C ARG A 280 8.46 -21.83 11.90
N LEU A 281 9.21 -20.77 11.62
CA LEU A 281 8.64 -19.43 11.40
C LEU A 281 7.69 -19.43 10.21
N SER A 282 8.10 -20.03 9.09
CA SER A 282 7.30 -20.14 7.87
C SER A 282 6.01 -20.93 8.14
N GLY A 283 6.12 -22.12 8.75
CA GLY A 283 4.95 -22.95 9.08
C GLY A 283 3.94 -22.25 9.99
N LEU A 284 4.42 -21.58 11.04
CA LEU A 284 3.55 -20.81 11.94
C LEU A 284 2.90 -19.60 11.24
N SER A 285 3.63 -18.96 10.33
CA SER A 285 3.11 -17.84 9.55
C SER A 285 1.99 -18.32 8.61
N ILE A 286 2.16 -19.45 7.92
CA ILE A 286 1.15 -20.05 7.04
C ILE A 286 -0.14 -20.36 7.82
N ILE A 287 -0.01 -20.98 9.01
CA ILE A 287 -1.16 -21.30 9.88
C ILE A 287 -1.87 -20.01 10.34
N SER A 288 -1.11 -18.99 10.73
CA SER A 288 -1.65 -17.72 11.21
C SER A 288 -2.35 -16.90 10.11
N ILE A 289 -1.81 -16.90 8.89
CA ILE A 289 -2.41 -16.26 7.72
C ILE A 289 -3.71 -16.99 7.34
N ASN A 290 -3.63 -18.31 7.20
CA ASN A 290 -4.74 -19.17 6.80
C ASN A 290 -5.54 -19.71 8.00
N HIS A 291 -5.73 -18.88 9.03
CA HIS A 291 -6.36 -19.31 10.26
C HIS A 291 -7.81 -19.81 10.07
N VAL A 292 -8.52 -19.35 9.04
CA VAL A 292 -9.88 -19.81 8.69
C VAL A 292 -9.85 -21.30 8.30
N VAL A 293 -8.91 -21.68 7.42
CA VAL A 293 -8.70 -23.07 7.02
C VAL A 293 -8.12 -23.88 8.17
N SER A 294 -7.19 -23.30 8.93
CA SER A 294 -6.55 -23.98 10.06
C SER A 294 -7.53 -24.35 11.17
N LYS A 295 -8.61 -23.57 11.36
CA LYS A 295 -9.70 -23.88 12.30
C LYS A 295 -10.55 -25.07 11.88
N GLN A 296 -10.56 -25.42 10.60
CA GLN A 296 -11.28 -26.58 10.06
C GLN A 296 -10.47 -27.88 10.21
N LEU A 297 -9.19 -27.77 10.59
CA LEU A 297 -8.32 -28.93 10.77
C LEU A 297 -8.64 -29.64 12.09
N SER A 298 -8.92 -30.94 12.03
CA SER A 298 -9.10 -31.77 13.23
C SER A 298 -7.75 -31.97 13.94
N TYR A 299 -7.70 -31.70 15.25
CA TYR A 299 -6.50 -31.95 16.04
C TYR A 299 -6.19 -33.45 16.14
N ASP A 300 -7.23 -34.29 16.22
CA ASP A 300 -7.07 -35.75 16.32
C ASP A 300 -6.40 -36.31 15.05
N ASP A 301 -6.85 -35.86 13.86
CA ASP A 301 -6.27 -36.28 12.59
C ASP A 301 -4.79 -35.88 12.47
N VAL A 302 -4.43 -34.70 12.99
CA VAL A 302 -3.04 -34.21 13.01
C VAL A 302 -2.18 -35.04 13.95
N ILE A 303 -2.72 -35.39 15.12
CA ILE A 303 -2.03 -36.24 16.11
C ILE A 303 -1.79 -37.63 15.53
N ASP A 304 -2.80 -38.24 14.91
CA ASP A 304 -2.71 -39.57 14.29
C ASP A 304 -1.74 -39.59 13.10
N HIS A 305 -1.78 -38.56 12.26
CA HIS A 305 -0.84 -38.41 11.16
C HIS A 305 0.61 -38.18 11.65
N PHE A 306 0.80 -37.43 12.74
CA PHE A 306 2.13 -37.26 13.35
C PHE A 306 2.63 -38.57 13.97
N ALA A 307 1.78 -39.30 14.69
CA ALA A 307 2.09 -40.58 15.31
C ALA A 307 2.49 -41.64 14.26
N SER A 308 1.75 -41.73 13.16
CA SER A 308 2.05 -42.64 12.05
C SER A 308 3.38 -42.33 11.34
N ARG A 309 3.75 -41.05 11.19
CA ARG A 309 5.06 -40.66 10.63
C ARG A 309 6.23 -40.96 11.56
N LYS A 310 6.05 -40.85 12.87
CA LYS A 310 7.08 -41.16 13.88
C LYS A 310 7.25 -42.67 14.10
N ALA A 311 6.29 -43.49 13.68
CA ALA A 311 6.34 -44.94 13.73
C ALA A 311 7.26 -45.56 12.65
N ARG A 312 8.48 -45.03 12.46
CA ARG A 312 9.58 -45.83 11.91
C ARG A 312 10.08 -46.76 13.02
N ARG A 313 9.37 -47.89 13.19
CA ARG A 313 9.75 -48.98 14.09
C ARG A 313 11.17 -49.44 13.74
N VAL A 314 12.11 -49.27 14.67
CA VAL A 314 13.34 -50.07 14.68
C VAL A 314 12.91 -51.53 14.73
N ARG A 315 13.21 -52.32 13.68
CA ARG A 315 13.11 -53.78 13.76
C ARG A 315 14.19 -54.25 14.73
N LEU A 316 13.80 -54.50 15.97
CA LEU A 316 14.63 -55.27 16.90
C LEU A 316 14.70 -56.69 16.34
N ARG A 317 15.92 -57.10 15.98
CA ARG A 317 16.27 -58.47 15.59
C ARG A 317 16.20 -59.40 16.79
#